data_AF-A0A955V989-F1
#
_entry.id   AF-A0A955V989-F1
#
_cell.length_a   1.000
_cell.length_b   1.000
_cell.length_c   1.000
_cell.angle_alpha   90.00
_cell.angle_beta   90.00
_cell.angle_gamma   90.00
#
_symmetry.space_group_name_H-M   'P 1'
#
loop_
_entity.id
_entity.type
_entity.pdbx_description
1 polymer ?
#
loop_
_entity_poly.entity_id
_entity_poly.type
_entity_poly.pdbx_seq_one_letter_code
_entity_poly.pdbx_strand_id
1 'polypeptide(L)'
;MILARLTAAALALALSLGAAACGDSGSGNGGADTSGTDTTVADTTVADTTVADTTVADTAEGDTTVADTTGDTTQPSCDHSGFTAVAQDAGPAFGFFFYIAQTTLAAPVDTLNFEIIEEQGGATEAGSYPLTGENYKTCGNCVLVYQGCDENLDNCAKTYLAQSGTLVIDDLGDVSGTFAGTLQNAVLAEVTVAEDYTSTLVTGGETWCIDSFAFSADVQ
;
A
#
# COMPACT_ATOMS: atom_id res chain seq x y z
N MET A 1 -32.63 11.40 11.50
CA MET A 1 -33.39 10.59 10.51
C MET A 1 -34.22 11.52 9.63
N ILE A 2 -33.58 12.17 8.66
CA ILE A 2 -34.24 12.93 7.59
C ILE A 2 -33.70 12.35 6.30
N LEU A 3 -34.58 11.63 5.61
CA LEU A 3 -34.35 10.94 4.36
C LEU A 3 -34.37 11.98 3.24
N ALA A 4 -33.22 12.52 2.84
CA ALA A 4 -33.11 13.38 1.66
C ALA A 4 -32.94 12.51 0.41
N ARG A 5 -34.05 12.32 -0.30
CA ARG A 5 -34.09 11.74 -1.64
C ARG A 5 -33.77 12.82 -2.69
N LEU A 6 -33.08 12.38 -3.75
CA LEU A 6 -33.17 12.86 -5.13
C LEU A 6 -32.75 14.32 -5.44
N THR A 7 -31.69 14.48 -6.23
CA THR A 7 -31.86 15.04 -7.59
C THR A 7 -30.75 14.54 -8.51
N ALA A 8 -31.10 13.61 -9.41
CA ALA A 8 -30.26 13.23 -10.53
C ALA A 8 -30.23 14.38 -11.54
N ALA A 9 -29.08 15.04 -11.68
CA ALA A 9 -28.82 15.95 -12.78
C ALA A 9 -28.34 15.13 -13.99
N ALA A 10 -29.25 14.94 -14.95
CA ALA A 10 -28.94 14.38 -16.26
C ALA A 10 -28.05 15.36 -17.03
N LEU A 11 -26.74 15.12 -17.02
CA LEU A 11 -25.78 15.83 -17.88
C LEU A 11 -25.73 15.10 -19.23
N ALA A 12 -26.51 15.58 -20.19
CA ALA A 12 -26.45 15.12 -21.58
C ALA A 12 -25.20 15.69 -22.27
N LEU A 13 -24.09 14.94 -22.26
CA LEU A 13 -22.96 15.21 -23.15
C LEU A 13 -23.25 14.62 -24.53
N ALA A 14 -23.39 15.49 -25.53
CA ALA A 14 -23.49 15.10 -26.92
C ALA A 14 -22.14 14.58 -27.43
N LEU A 15 -22.04 13.26 -27.65
CA LEU A 15 -20.95 12.64 -28.40
C LEU A 15 -21.08 12.99 -29.89
N SER A 16 -20.14 13.78 -30.43
CA SER A 16 -19.94 13.89 -31.87
C SER A 16 -18.99 12.79 -32.35
N LEU A 17 -19.53 11.77 -33.02
CA LEU A 17 -18.79 10.74 -33.74
C LEU A 17 -18.08 11.33 -34.96
N GLY A 18 -16.75 11.39 -34.91
CA GLY A 18 -15.90 11.60 -36.09
C GLY A 18 -15.31 10.26 -36.54
N ALA A 19 -15.87 9.66 -37.58
CA ALA A 19 -15.29 8.50 -38.25
C ALA A 19 -14.19 8.96 -39.21
N ALA A 20 -12.93 8.60 -38.93
CA ALA A 20 -11.83 8.67 -39.88
C ALA A 20 -11.33 7.25 -40.16
N ALA A 21 -11.82 6.69 -41.27
CA ALA A 21 -11.31 5.47 -41.87
C ALA A 21 -10.28 5.83 -42.95
N CYS A 22 -9.08 5.26 -42.86
CA CYS A 22 -8.05 5.01 -43.89
C CYS A 22 -6.86 4.44 -43.07
N GLY A 23 -6.39 3.20 -43.20
CA GLY A 23 -6.20 2.38 -44.38
C GLY A 23 -4.69 2.31 -44.63
N ASP A 24 -4.03 1.22 -44.25
CA ASP A 24 -2.85 0.74 -44.98
C ASP A 24 -2.60 -0.75 -44.74
N SER A 25 -2.28 -1.44 -45.82
CA SER A 25 -2.14 -2.89 -45.93
C SER A 25 -0.65 -3.24 -46.02
N GLY A 26 -0.09 -3.81 -44.95
CA GLY A 26 1.30 -4.26 -44.89
C GLY A 26 1.43 -5.77 -44.77
N SER A 27 1.45 -6.46 -45.91
CA SER A 27 1.82 -7.88 -46.05
C SER A 27 3.34 -8.04 -45.99
N GLY A 28 3.86 -8.98 -45.20
CA GLY A 28 5.27 -9.36 -45.28
C GLY A 28 5.72 -10.49 -44.34
N ASN A 29 5.95 -11.67 -44.93
CA ASN A 29 6.91 -12.75 -44.61
C ASN A 29 7.46 -12.85 -43.17
N GLY A 30 7.38 -13.99 -42.48
CA GLY A 30 7.92 -15.29 -42.93
C GLY A 30 9.40 -15.38 -42.56
N GLY A 31 9.74 -16.13 -41.50
CA GLY A 31 11.15 -16.35 -41.15
C GLY A 31 11.41 -17.05 -39.81
N ALA A 32 11.64 -18.36 -39.91
CA ALA A 32 12.48 -19.21 -39.06
C ALA A 32 12.06 -19.46 -37.59
N ASP A 33 11.40 -20.61 -37.41
CA ASP A 33 11.54 -21.44 -36.21
C ASP A 33 13.02 -21.71 -35.95
N THR A 34 13.51 -21.21 -34.82
CA THR A 34 14.79 -21.63 -34.27
C THR A 34 14.50 -22.56 -33.11
N SER A 35 14.49 -23.86 -33.41
CA SER A 35 14.45 -24.92 -32.39
C SER A 35 15.73 -24.83 -31.56
N GLY A 36 15.69 -24.07 -30.47
CA GLY A 36 16.75 -24.01 -29.48
C GLY A 36 16.87 -25.37 -28.80
N THR A 37 18.03 -26.00 -28.95
CA THR A 37 18.40 -27.25 -28.31
C THR A 37 18.34 -27.11 -26.79
N ASP A 38 17.53 -27.97 -26.19
CA ASP A 38 17.43 -28.25 -24.76
C ASP A 38 18.83 -28.54 -24.19
N THR A 39 19.32 -27.63 -23.35
CA THR A 39 20.58 -27.80 -22.65
C THR A 39 20.25 -28.46 -21.31
N THR A 40 20.41 -29.77 -21.26
CA THR A 40 20.32 -30.54 -20.01
C THR A 40 21.39 -30.03 -19.05
N VAL A 41 20.99 -29.23 -18.07
CA VAL A 41 21.82 -28.84 -16.94
C VAL A 41 22.07 -30.11 -16.12
N ALA A 42 23.31 -30.58 -16.11
CA ALA A 42 23.72 -31.69 -15.27
C ALA A 42 23.61 -31.27 -13.81
N ASP A 43 22.85 -32.04 -13.05
CA ASP A 43 22.65 -31.88 -11.62
C ASP A 43 24.00 -32.03 -10.91
N THR A 44 24.50 -30.92 -10.36
CA THR A 44 25.77 -30.93 -9.62
C THR A 44 25.45 -31.33 -8.20
N THR A 45 25.61 -32.62 -7.89
CA THR A 45 25.53 -33.11 -6.51
C THR A 45 26.65 -32.48 -5.70
N VAL A 46 26.32 -31.46 -4.91
CA VAL A 46 27.21 -30.89 -3.91
C VAL A 46 27.40 -31.97 -2.84
N ALA A 47 28.63 -32.46 -2.70
CA ALA A 47 28.97 -33.39 -1.64
C ALA A 47 28.82 -32.67 -0.29
N ASP A 48 28.00 -33.27 0.57
CA ASP A 48 27.74 -32.78 1.92
C ASP A 48 29.06 -32.81 2.70
N THR A 49 29.57 -31.61 3.00
CA THR A 49 30.83 -31.48 3.72
C THR A 49 30.49 -31.62 5.20
N THR A 50 30.65 -32.82 5.73
CA THR A 50 30.54 -33.07 7.18
C THR A 50 31.64 -32.28 7.88
N VAL A 51 31.30 -31.10 8.38
CA VAL A 51 32.15 -30.34 9.28
C VAL A 51 32.28 -31.17 10.56
N ALA A 52 33.48 -31.62 10.86
CA ALA A 52 33.76 -32.30 12.12
C ALA A 52 33.48 -31.33 13.26
N ASP A 53 32.58 -31.75 14.15
CA ASP A 53 32.18 -31.02 15.33
C ASP A 53 33.42 -30.81 16.20
N THR A 54 33.89 -29.57 16.26
CA THR A 54 35.06 -29.22 17.04
C THR A 54 34.56 -28.97 18.45
N THR A 55 34.78 -29.94 19.34
CA THR A 55 34.51 -29.78 20.77
C THR A 55 35.45 -28.72 21.32
N VAL A 56 35.02 -27.47 21.28
CA VAL A 56 35.64 -26.38 22.03
C VAL A 56 35.39 -26.68 23.50
N ALA A 57 36.45 -26.87 24.26
CA ALA A 57 36.35 -27.00 25.71
C ALA A 57 35.83 -25.67 26.27
N ASP A 58 34.66 -25.71 26.91
CA ASP A 58 34.08 -24.57 27.61
C ASP A 58 35.10 -24.01 28.60
N THR A 59 35.58 -22.81 28.29
CA THR A 59 36.24 -21.97 29.27
C THR A 59 35.13 -21.36 30.09
N ALA A 60 35.11 -21.67 31.38
CA ALA A 60 34.17 -21.07 32.35
C ALA A 60 34.47 -19.57 32.47
N GLU A 61 33.95 -18.79 31.52
CA GLU A 61 33.80 -17.36 31.69
C GLU A 61 32.63 -17.12 32.63
N GLY A 62 32.84 -16.20 33.57
CA GLY A 62 31.87 -15.86 34.59
C GLY A 62 30.52 -15.54 33.97
N ASP A 63 29.48 -16.09 34.60
CA ASP A 63 28.08 -15.83 34.35
C ASP A 63 27.79 -14.32 34.55
N THR A 64 28.09 -13.54 33.53
CA THR A 64 27.41 -12.27 33.30
C THR A 64 26.02 -12.64 32.88
N THR A 65 25.06 -12.44 33.79
CA THR A 65 23.64 -12.45 33.50
C THR A 65 23.38 -11.55 32.30
N VAL A 66 23.35 -12.15 31.10
CA VAL A 66 22.82 -11.51 29.92
C VAL A 66 21.35 -11.36 30.25
N ALA A 67 20.95 -10.14 30.59
CA ALA A 67 19.54 -9.80 30.70
C ALA A 67 18.90 -10.29 29.41
N ASP A 68 17.92 -11.17 29.55
CA ASP A 68 17.16 -11.69 28.44
C ASP A 68 16.45 -10.50 27.78
N THR A 69 17.10 -9.89 26.81
CA THR A 69 16.48 -9.11 25.74
C THR A 69 15.87 -10.10 24.76
N THR A 70 15.02 -11.01 25.24
CA THR A 70 13.81 -11.34 24.51
C THR A 70 13.14 -10.00 24.33
N GLY A 71 13.40 -9.40 23.16
CA GLY A 71 12.79 -8.16 22.75
C GLY A 71 11.31 -8.39 22.86
N ASP A 72 10.74 -7.95 23.98
CA ASP A 72 9.34 -7.73 24.14
C ASP A 72 9.04 -6.73 23.04
N THR A 73 8.65 -7.26 21.87
CA THR A 73 8.06 -6.51 20.77
C THR A 73 6.68 -6.09 21.24
N THR A 74 6.60 -5.46 22.41
CA THR A 74 5.42 -4.74 22.85
C THR A 74 5.23 -3.72 21.75
N GLN A 75 4.30 -4.06 20.85
CA GLN A 75 3.77 -3.16 19.86
C GLN A 75 3.56 -1.84 20.59
N PRO A 76 4.12 -0.72 20.08
CA PRO A 76 4.00 0.56 20.77
C PRO A 76 2.53 0.75 21.14
N SER A 77 2.27 1.14 22.39
CA SER A 77 0.89 1.25 22.87
C SER A 77 0.12 2.17 21.93
N CYS A 78 -0.84 1.60 21.20
CA CYS A 78 -1.55 2.32 20.16
C CYS A 78 -2.60 3.22 20.80
N ASP A 79 -2.59 4.51 20.46
CA ASP A 79 -3.64 5.44 20.92
C ASP A 79 -4.97 5.13 20.23
N HIS A 80 -4.90 4.68 18.97
CA HIS A 80 -6.02 4.22 18.16
C HIS A 80 -5.77 2.82 17.61
N SER A 81 -6.84 2.02 17.46
CA SER A 81 -6.73 0.64 16.96
C SER A 81 -7.82 0.28 15.96
N GLY A 82 -7.41 -0.43 14.90
CA GLY A 82 -8.25 -0.91 13.81
C GLY A 82 -8.75 0.18 12.86
N PHE A 83 -9.45 -0.24 11.81
CA PHE A 83 -10.18 0.66 10.91
C PHE A 83 -11.40 -0.08 10.38
N THR A 84 -12.58 0.55 10.39
CA THR A 84 -13.82 -0.05 9.87
C THR A 84 -14.42 0.87 8.83
N ALA A 85 -14.37 0.46 7.57
CA ALA A 85 -14.89 1.25 6.46
C ALA A 85 -16.40 1.07 6.29
N VAL A 86 -17.12 2.17 6.06
CA VAL A 86 -18.53 2.17 5.61
C VAL A 86 -18.68 2.49 4.14
N ALA A 87 -17.66 3.14 3.55
CA ALA A 87 -17.57 3.46 2.13
C ALA A 87 -16.11 3.33 1.70
N GLN A 88 -15.90 2.90 0.46
CA GLN A 88 -14.60 2.73 -0.16
C GLN A 88 -14.69 3.22 -1.61
N ASP A 89 -13.61 3.82 -2.10
CA ASP A 89 -13.47 4.26 -3.48
C ASP A 89 -12.03 4.09 -3.93
N ALA A 90 -11.80 3.84 -5.22
CA ALA A 90 -10.46 3.71 -5.79
C ALA A 90 -10.41 4.22 -7.23
N GLY A 91 -9.27 4.76 -7.63
CA GLY A 91 -9.03 5.12 -9.01
C GLY A 91 -7.86 6.06 -9.23
N PRO A 92 -7.59 6.43 -10.48
CA PRO A 92 -6.58 7.43 -10.80
C PRO A 92 -7.12 8.84 -10.53
N ALA A 93 -6.41 9.62 -9.71
CA ALA A 93 -6.65 11.06 -9.58
C ALA A 93 -5.34 11.80 -9.33
N PHE A 94 -5.28 13.07 -9.73
CA PHE A 94 -4.13 13.96 -9.47
C PHE A 94 -2.76 13.43 -9.95
N GLY A 95 -2.74 12.48 -10.91
CA GLY A 95 -1.51 11.91 -11.47
C GLY A 95 -0.98 10.69 -10.72
N PHE A 96 -1.71 10.16 -9.74
CA PHE A 96 -1.40 8.91 -9.04
C PHE A 96 -2.67 8.07 -8.84
N PHE A 97 -2.50 6.84 -8.38
CA PHE A 97 -3.64 5.98 -8.05
C PHE A 97 -3.96 6.16 -6.55
N PHE A 98 -5.24 6.37 -6.22
CA PHE A 98 -5.68 6.51 -4.84
C PHE A 98 -6.71 5.44 -4.47
N TYR A 99 -6.72 5.07 -3.19
CA TYR A 99 -7.81 4.35 -2.55
C TYR A 99 -8.20 5.08 -1.28
N ILE A 100 -9.50 5.29 -1.07
CA ILE A 100 -10.04 5.92 0.12
C ILE A 100 -11.03 5.00 0.81
N ALA A 101 -10.99 4.96 2.13
CA ALA A 101 -11.99 4.32 2.96
C ALA A 101 -12.41 5.24 4.11
N GLN A 102 -13.71 5.35 4.34
CA GLN A 102 -14.28 6.27 5.33
C GLN A 102 -14.96 5.50 6.46
N THR A 103 -14.84 5.97 7.71
CA THR A 103 -15.50 5.33 8.87
C THR A 103 -16.98 5.70 9.01
N THR A 104 -17.43 6.78 8.38
CA THR A 104 -18.81 7.28 8.39
C THR A 104 -19.07 8.10 7.13
N LEU A 105 -20.34 8.31 6.75
CA LEU A 105 -20.74 9.20 5.64
C LEU A 105 -21.02 10.64 6.11
N ALA A 106 -20.92 10.91 7.40
CA ALA A 106 -21.20 12.21 7.99
C ALA A 106 -19.98 12.70 8.78
N ALA A 107 -19.66 13.98 8.66
CA ALA A 107 -18.59 14.60 9.43
C ALA A 107 -18.92 14.63 10.95
N PRO A 108 -17.90 14.53 11.83
CA PRO A 108 -16.50 14.29 11.50
C PRO A 108 -16.27 12.85 11.01
N VAL A 109 -15.42 12.67 9.98
CA VAL A 109 -15.11 11.38 9.37
C VAL A 109 -13.62 11.08 9.46
N ASP A 110 -13.26 9.82 9.73
CA ASP A 110 -11.88 9.38 9.58
C ASP A 110 -11.72 8.70 8.22
N THR A 111 -10.61 8.98 7.55
CA THR A 111 -10.33 8.49 6.20
C THR A 111 -9.00 7.76 6.18
N LEU A 112 -9.00 6.49 5.79
CA LEU A 112 -7.80 5.75 5.43
C LEU A 112 -7.56 5.97 3.94
N ASN A 113 -6.37 6.46 3.59
CA ASN A 113 -6.00 6.81 2.23
C ASN A 113 -4.75 6.02 1.83
N PHE A 114 -4.79 5.37 0.66
CA PHE A 114 -3.61 4.83 0.01
C PHE A 114 -3.30 5.67 -1.22
N GLU A 115 -2.07 6.15 -1.33
CA GLU A 115 -1.57 6.88 -2.49
C GLU A 115 -0.44 6.08 -3.11
N ILE A 116 -0.64 5.58 -4.33
CA ILE A 116 0.32 4.76 -5.07
C ILE A 116 0.95 5.63 -6.16
N ILE A 117 2.18 6.07 -5.93
CA ILE A 117 2.90 7.02 -6.76
C ILE A 117 4.03 6.28 -7.50
N GLU A 118 3.76 5.84 -8.73
CA GLU A 118 4.71 5.04 -9.52
C GLU A 118 6.06 5.74 -9.72
N GLU A 119 6.07 7.06 -9.92
CA GLU A 119 7.31 7.85 -10.08
C GLU A 119 8.21 7.81 -8.83
N GLN A 120 7.65 7.47 -7.66
CA GLN A 120 8.36 7.33 -6.39
C GLN A 120 8.57 5.86 -6.01
N GLY A 121 8.36 4.93 -6.95
CA GLY A 121 8.51 3.49 -6.70
C GLY A 121 7.27 2.83 -6.09
N GLY A 122 6.09 3.44 -6.27
CA GLY A 122 4.81 2.82 -5.92
C GLY A 122 4.54 1.52 -6.68
N ALA A 123 3.60 0.73 -6.18
CA ALA A 123 3.20 -0.53 -6.77
C ALA A 123 2.67 -0.37 -8.20
N THR A 124 3.16 -1.20 -9.11
CA THR A 124 2.70 -1.28 -10.52
C THR A 124 2.16 -2.67 -10.89
N GLU A 125 2.16 -3.61 -9.94
CA GLU A 125 1.60 -4.95 -10.08
C GLU A 125 1.04 -5.43 -8.73
N ALA A 126 0.39 -6.59 -8.71
CA ALA A 126 0.02 -7.24 -7.45
C ALA A 126 1.29 -7.68 -6.69
N GLY A 127 1.28 -7.58 -5.38
CA GLY A 127 2.46 -7.87 -4.58
C GLY A 127 2.35 -7.51 -3.10
N SER A 128 3.46 -7.69 -2.39
CA SER A 128 3.59 -7.37 -0.98
C SER A 128 4.62 -6.25 -0.81
N TYR A 129 4.16 -5.09 -0.35
CA TYR A 129 4.93 -3.86 -0.27
C TYR A 129 5.18 -3.50 1.21
N PRO A 130 6.41 -3.64 1.72
CA PRO A 130 6.71 -3.27 3.09
C PRO A 130 6.59 -1.75 3.27
N LEU A 131 5.99 -1.34 4.38
CA LEU A 131 5.93 0.05 4.81
C LEU A 131 7.09 0.28 5.78
N THR A 132 7.96 1.25 5.50
CA THR A 132 9.24 1.43 6.21
C THR A 132 9.40 2.82 6.84
N GLY A 133 8.32 3.59 6.93
CA GLY A 133 8.33 4.93 7.54
C GLY A 133 9.01 5.99 6.67
N GLU A 134 8.83 5.87 5.36
CA GLU A 134 9.34 6.86 4.40
C GLU A 134 8.71 8.23 4.63
N ASN A 135 9.44 9.27 4.24
CA ASN A 135 8.87 10.62 4.22
C ASN A 135 7.74 10.68 3.18
N TYR A 136 6.65 11.39 3.47
CA TYR A 136 5.51 11.52 2.55
C TYR A 136 5.94 12.03 1.16
N LYS A 137 6.93 12.93 1.12
CA LYS A 137 7.48 13.49 -0.11
C LYS A 137 8.10 12.47 -1.08
N THR A 138 8.59 11.34 -0.55
CA THR A 138 9.37 10.35 -1.31
C THR A 138 8.74 8.97 -1.23
N CYS A 139 7.49 8.89 -0.82
CA CYS A 139 6.83 7.65 -0.48
C CYS A 139 6.11 7.10 -1.71
N GLY A 140 6.48 5.88 -2.13
CA GLY A 140 5.88 5.23 -3.30
C GLY A 140 4.51 4.63 -3.01
N ASN A 141 4.37 3.98 -1.84
CA ASN A 141 3.13 3.35 -1.38
C ASN A 141 2.72 3.98 -0.05
N CYS A 142 2.02 5.11 -0.11
CA CYS A 142 1.71 5.88 1.08
C CYS A 142 0.42 5.43 1.70
N VAL A 143 0.47 5.08 2.98
CA VAL A 143 -0.70 4.73 3.77
C VAL A 143 -0.87 5.80 4.84
N LEU A 144 -1.94 6.57 4.71
CA LEU A 144 -2.28 7.67 5.61
C LEU A 144 -3.62 7.42 6.29
N VAL A 145 -3.76 7.94 7.50
CA VAL A 145 -5.08 8.15 8.11
C VAL A 145 -5.25 9.63 8.39
N TYR A 146 -6.36 10.20 7.93
CA TYR A 146 -6.80 11.53 8.33
C TYR A 146 -7.94 11.39 9.32
N GLN A 147 -7.77 11.98 10.51
CA GLN A 147 -8.75 11.85 11.59
C GLN A 147 -9.62 13.09 11.69
N GLY A 148 -10.91 12.87 11.92
CA GLY A 148 -11.87 13.90 12.28
C GLY A 148 -12.04 14.98 11.22
N CYS A 149 -12.05 14.57 9.95
CA CYS A 149 -12.21 15.45 8.80
C CYS A 149 -13.62 16.04 8.69
N ASP A 150 -13.69 17.26 8.17
CA ASP A 150 -14.95 17.91 7.82
C ASP A 150 -15.62 17.31 6.56
N GLU A 151 -16.73 17.91 6.14
CA GLU A 151 -17.53 17.45 5.00
C GLU A 151 -16.78 17.48 3.65
N ASN A 152 -15.74 18.31 3.55
CA ASN A 152 -14.96 18.47 2.32
C ASN A 152 -13.64 17.69 2.35
N LEU A 153 -13.31 17.06 3.48
CA LEU A 153 -12.00 16.44 3.74
C LEU A 153 -10.82 17.42 3.70
N ASP A 154 -11.09 18.74 3.69
CA ASP A 154 -10.08 19.80 3.62
C ASP A 154 -9.51 20.13 5.01
N ASN A 155 -10.30 19.90 6.06
CA ASN A 155 -9.91 20.20 7.44
C ASN A 155 -10.03 18.95 8.31
N CYS A 156 -8.89 18.29 8.53
CA CYS A 156 -8.77 17.15 9.43
C CYS A 156 -8.05 17.56 10.71
N ALA A 157 -8.44 16.95 11.83
CA ALA A 157 -7.85 17.23 13.13
C ALA A 157 -6.39 16.76 13.19
N LYS A 158 -6.09 15.61 12.59
CA LYS A 158 -4.76 14.98 12.59
C LYS A 158 -4.50 14.18 11.32
N THR A 159 -3.21 14.00 11.04
CA THR A 159 -2.71 13.16 9.95
C THR A 159 -1.75 12.14 10.52
N TYR A 160 -1.92 10.89 10.15
CA TYR A 160 -1.04 9.78 10.51
C TYR A 160 -0.44 9.19 9.24
N LEU A 161 0.84 8.84 9.27
CA LEU A 161 1.56 8.20 8.17
C LEU A 161 2.15 6.88 8.64
N ALA A 162 2.00 5.83 7.85
CA ALA A 162 2.56 4.51 8.16
C ALA A 162 4.07 4.55 8.37
N GLN A 163 4.50 4.03 9.51
CA GLN A 163 5.89 3.86 9.94
C GLN A 163 6.37 2.41 9.77
N SER A 164 5.44 1.46 9.86
CA SER A 164 5.70 0.05 9.63
C SER A 164 4.44 -0.66 9.12
N GLY A 165 4.60 -1.90 8.69
CA GLY A 165 3.54 -2.78 8.22
C GLY A 165 3.79 -3.29 6.82
N THR A 166 2.77 -3.88 6.22
CA THR A 166 2.80 -4.38 4.85
C THR A 166 1.49 -4.05 4.15
N LEU A 167 1.58 -3.42 2.99
CA LEU A 167 0.46 -3.32 2.06
C LEU A 167 0.54 -4.51 1.09
N VAL A 168 -0.40 -5.43 1.19
CA VAL A 168 -0.55 -6.52 0.22
C VAL A 168 -1.62 -6.12 -0.78
N ILE A 169 -1.27 -6.05 -2.05
CA ILE A 169 -2.16 -5.76 -3.16
C ILE A 169 -2.39 -7.06 -3.92
N ASP A 170 -3.62 -7.55 -3.90
CA ASP A 170 -4.02 -8.77 -4.60
C ASP A 170 -4.38 -8.44 -6.05
N ASP A 171 -4.98 -7.28 -6.29
CA ASP A 171 -5.35 -6.76 -7.60
C ASP A 171 -5.25 -5.23 -7.61
N LEU A 172 -4.57 -4.67 -8.62
CA LEU A 172 -4.50 -3.22 -8.82
C LEU A 172 -5.78 -2.67 -9.46
N GLY A 173 -6.52 -3.53 -10.17
CA GLY A 173 -7.67 -3.15 -10.98
C GLY A 173 -7.25 -2.35 -12.23
N ASP A 174 -7.65 -2.83 -13.40
CA ASP A 174 -7.70 -1.97 -14.60
C ASP A 174 -8.89 -1.00 -14.50
N VAL A 175 -9.07 -0.12 -15.49
CA VAL A 175 -10.31 0.68 -15.63
C VAL A 175 -11.51 -0.26 -15.60
N SER A 176 -12.48 -0.03 -14.69
CA SER A 176 -13.64 -0.90 -14.39
C SER A 176 -13.32 -2.26 -13.72
N GLY A 177 -12.07 -2.47 -13.31
CA GLY A 177 -11.66 -3.57 -12.44
C GLY A 177 -11.88 -3.26 -10.96
N THR A 178 -11.32 -4.10 -10.11
CA THR A 178 -11.40 -3.95 -8.65
C THR A 178 -9.99 -3.81 -8.08
N PHE A 179 -9.77 -2.78 -7.29
CA PHE A 179 -8.58 -2.66 -6.45
C PHE A 179 -8.82 -3.37 -5.12
N ALA A 180 -7.99 -4.38 -4.80
CA ALA A 180 -8.21 -5.24 -3.64
C ALA A 180 -6.90 -5.69 -2.98
N GLY A 181 -6.99 -5.98 -1.68
CA GLY A 181 -5.84 -6.43 -0.92
C GLY A 181 -6.06 -6.40 0.59
N THR A 182 -4.94 -6.41 1.32
CA THR A 182 -4.92 -6.34 2.80
C THR A 182 -3.77 -5.47 3.30
N LEU A 183 -4.10 -4.50 4.16
CA LEU A 183 -3.11 -3.81 5.00
C LEU A 183 -2.86 -4.64 6.26
N GLN A 184 -1.60 -4.95 6.57
CA GLN A 184 -1.22 -5.86 7.66
C GLN A 184 -0.21 -5.23 8.62
N ASN A 185 -0.45 -5.41 9.92
CA ASN A 185 0.43 -5.00 11.02
C ASN A 185 0.93 -3.55 10.87
N ALA A 186 0.06 -2.66 10.38
CA ALA A 186 0.43 -1.28 10.09
C ALA A 186 0.45 -0.48 11.39
N VAL A 187 1.55 0.24 11.61
CA VAL A 187 1.66 1.22 12.69
C VAL A 187 1.87 2.57 12.04
N LEU A 188 0.92 3.48 12.23
CA LEU A 188 0.98 4.85 11.75
C LEU A 188 1.30 5.78 12.91
N ALA A 189 2.06 6.84 12.64
CA ALA A 189 2.39 7.87 13.62
C ALA A 189 1.89 9.23 13.14
N GLU A 190 1.47 10.07 14.09
CA GLU A 190 1.03 11.44 13.83
C GLU A 190 2.17 12.26 13.21
N VAL A 191 1.88 12.90 12.07
CA VAL A 191 2.82 13.73 11.32
C VAL A 191 2.19 15.08 10.98
N THR A 192 3.03 16.10 10.85
CA THR A 192 2.70 17.30 10.07
C THR A 192 3.27 17.18 8.67
N VAL A 193 2.54 17.63 7.65
CA VAL A 193 2.98 17.65 6.26
C VAL A 193 3.13 19.11 5.82
N ALA A 194 4.33 19.51 5.41
CA ALA A 194 4.61 20.85 4.91
C ALA A 194 4.12 21.06 3.46
N GLU A 195 4.15 22.30 2.96
CA GLU A 195 3.75 22.62 1.58
C GLU A 195 4.60 21.90 0.50
N ASP A 196 5.84 21.53 0.84
CA ASP A 196 6.73 20.78 -0.05
C ASP A 196 6.58 19.25 0.11
N TYR A 197 5.50 18.83 0.79
CA TYR A 197 5.14 17.45 1.13
C TYR A 197 6.09 16.76 2.12
N THR A 198 7.04 17.49 2.71
CA THR A 198 7.90 16.90 3.74
C THR A 198 7.08 16.60 4.98
N SER A 199 6.99 15.31 5.36
CA SER A 199 6.38 14.91 6.63
C SER A 199 7.37 14.99 7.79
N THR A 200 6.91 15.39 8.98
CA THR A 200 7.69 15.37 10.22
C THR A 200 6.84 14.79 11.35
N LEU A 201 7.41 13.84 12.11
CA LEU A 201 6.74 13.27 13.28
C LEU A 201 6.39 14.35 14.30
N VAL A 202 5.17 14.30 14.83
CA VAL A 202 4.75 15.16 15.93
C VAL A 202 5.39 14.66 17.22
N THR A 203 6.09 15.54 17.94
CA THR A 203 6.72 15.17 19.22
C THR A 203 5.66 14.83 20.26
N GLY A 204 5.67 13.59 20.76
CA GLY A 204 4.62 13.09 21.65
C GLY A 204 3.25 12.96 20.95
N GLY A 205 3.26 12.91 19.60
CA GLY A 205 2.07 12.66 18.80
C GLY A 205 1.53 11.25 19.00
N GLU A 206 0.30 11.06 18.56
CA GLU A 206 -0.42 9.80 18.72
C GLU A 206 -0.01 8.76 17.66
N THR A 207 -0.39 7.52 17.93
CA THR A 207 -0.18 6.36 17.07
C THR A 207 -1.50 5.68 16.72
N TRP A 208 -1.58 5.11 15.52
CA TRP A 208 -2.72 4.34 15.06
C TRP A 208 -2.26 2.99 14.56
N CYS A 209 -2.75 1.91 15.15
CA CYS A 209 -2.39 0.56 14.75
C CYS A 209 -3.53 -0.13 14.02
N ILE A 210 -3.21 -0.78 12.90
CA ILE A 210 -4.14 -1.58 12.11
C ILE A 210 -3.52 -2.97 11.96
N ASP A 211 -3.94 -3.91 12.80
CA ASP A 211 -3.44 -5.28 12.76
C ASP A 211 -3.74 -5.94 11.41
N SER A 212 -4.97 -5.77 10.93
CA SER A 212 -5.39 -6.19 9.60
C SER A 212 -6.58 -5.36 9.12
N PHE A 213 -6.55 -4.97 7.85
CA PHE A 213 -7.67 -4.33 7.16
C PHE A 213 -7.73 -4.83 5.71
N ALA A 214 -8.75 -5.63 5.40
CA ALA A 214 -9.05 -6.06 4.04
C ALA A 214 -9.81 -4.96 3.30
N PHE A 215 -9.42 -4.69 2.06
CA PHE A 215 -10.04 -3.67 1.22
C PHE A 215 -10.43 -4.23 -0.14
N SER A 216 -11.49 -3.65 -0.72
CA SER A 216 -11.96 -3.94 -2.07
C SER A 216 -12.85 -2.81 -2.55
N ALA A 217 -12.46 -2.15 -3.64
CA ALA A 217 -13.22 -1.07 -4.27
C ALA A 217 -13.15 -1.18 -5.80
N ASP A 218 -14.25 -0.83 -6.46
CA ASP A 218 -14.26 -0.73 -7.92
C ASP A 218 -13.46 0.49 -8.37
N VAL A 219 -12.64 0.34 -9.41
CA VAL A 219 -11.83 1.42 -9.99
C VAL A 219 -12.72 2.30 -10.87
N GLN A 220 -12.87 3.57 -10.50
CA GLN A 220 -13.67 4.57 -11.24
C GLN A 220 -12.95 5.20 -12.43
#